data_AF-A0A9D5DXP2-F1
#
_entry.id   AF-A0A9D5DXP2-F1
#
_cell.length_a   1.000
_cell.length_b   1.000
_cell.length_c   1.000
_cell.angle_alpha   90.00
_cell.angle_beta   90.00
_cell.angle_gamma   90.00
#
_symmetry.space_group_name_H-M   'P 1'
#
loop_
_entity.id
_entity.type
_entity.pdbx_description
1 polymer ?
#
loop_
_entity_poly.entity_id
_entity_poly.type
_entity_poly.pdbx_seq_one_letter_code
_entity_poly.pdbx_strand_id
1 'polypeptide(L)'
;MIVYAGVMFLLSISLAFQYITALVFLVLGRNNPYARFVEKFYEHHPKDWYDKFMNVFYIMNYGVAHRAYEKVMTKHGGIKGKLRYLGLIFIATVVLAIVANIINVIEIRLTS
;
A
#
# COMPACT_ATOMS: atom_id res chain seq x y z
N MET A 1 -7.17 18.40 -17.77
CA MET A 1 -6.69 17.08 -18.21
C MET A 1 -5.32 16.70 -17.63
N ILE A 2 -4.29 17.54 -17.75
CA ILE A 2 -2.93 17.23 -17.22
C ILE A 2 -2.91 16.97 -15.70
N VAL A 3 -3.59 17.80 -14.90
CA VAL A 3 -3.66 17.63 -13.44
C VAL A 3 -4.33 16.31 -13.05
N TYR A 4 -5.44 15.97 -13.72
CA TYR A 4 -6.16 14.71 -13.48
C TYR A 4 -5.29 13.49 -13.82
N ALA A 5 -4.61 13.51 -14.98
CA ALA A 5 -3.69 12.44 -15.36
C ALA A 5 -2.53 12.28 -14.36
N GLY A 6 -1.97 13.40 -13.88
CA GLY A 6 -0.94 13.39 -12.85
C GLY A 6 -1.41 12.78 -11.53
N VAL A 7 -2.61 13.13 -11.06
CA VAL A 7 -3.19 12.58 -9.84
C VAL A 7 -3.45 11.07 -9.98
N MET A 8 -4.04 10.64 -11.09
CA MET A 8 -4.31 9.21 -11.33
C MET A 8 -3.03 8.38 -11.41
N PHE A 9 -1.98 8.92 -12.04
CA PHE A 9 -0.66 8.29 -12.09
C PHE A 9 -0.05 8.11 -10.70
N LEU A 10 -0.05 9.16 -9.87
CA LEU A 10 0.50 9.11 -8.51
C LEU A 10 -0.27 8.13 -7.62
N LEU A 11 -1.60 8.10 -7.72
CA LEU A 11 -2.45 7.16 -6.99
C LEU A 11 -2.18 5.71 -7.41
N SER A 12 -2.06 5.46 -8.72
CA SER A 12 -1.80 4.13 -9.26
C SER A 12 -0.45 3.60 -8.81
N ILE A 13 0.59 4.44 -8.85
CA ILE A 13 1.93 4.10 -8.34
C ILE A 13 1.89 3.83 -6.84
N SER A 14 1.18 4.66 -6.06
CA SER A 14 1.07 4.48 -4.61
C SER A 14 0.40 3.14 -4.25
N LEU A 15 -0.68 2.80 -4.96
CA LEU A 15 -1.33 1.50 -4.81
C LEU A 15 -0.42 0.34 -5.20
N ALA A 16 0.35 0.47 -6.29
CA ALA A 16 1.29 -0.55 -6.72
C ALA A 16 2.39 -0.80 -5.66
N PHE A 17 3.01 0.26 -5.13
CA PHE A 17 4.00 0.14 -4.06
C PHE A 17 3.44 -0.53 -2.81
N GLN A 18 2.20 -0.20 -2.44
CA GLN A 18 1.53 -0.77 -1.29
C GLN A 18 1.24 -2.27 -1.48
N TYR A 19 0.85 -2.65 -2.69
CA TYR A 19 0.60 -4.04 -3.05
C TYR A 19 1.89 -4.88 -3.05
N ILE A 20 2.97 -4.35 -3.65
CA ILE A 20 4.30 -4.99 -3.63
C ILE A 20 4.78 -5.14 -2.19
N THR A 21 4.66 -4.09 -1.37
CA THR A 21 5.03 -4.12 0.05
C THR A 21 4.27 -5.22 0.80
N ALA A 22 2.96 -5.34 0.57
CA ALA A 22 2.14 -6.38 1.21
C ALA A 22 2.60 -7.80 0.82
N LEU A 23 2.91 -8.03 -0.45
CA LEU A 23 3.43 -9.31 -0.92
C LEU A 23 4.82 -9.62 -0.33
N VAL A 24 5.71 -8.62 -0.29
CA VAL A 24 7.03 -8.74 0.32
C VAL A 24 6.91 -9.12 1.80
N PHE A 25 6.00 -8.51 2.55
CA PHE A 25 5.76 -8.89 3.94
C PHE A 25 5.16 -10.29 4.09
N LEU A 26 4.25 -10.69 3.21
CA LEU A 26 3.66 -12.03 3.25
C LEU A 26 4.75 -13.11 3.09
N VAL A 27 5.62 -12.94 2.11
CA VAL A 27 6.68 -13.91 1.76
C VAL A 27 7.83 -13.83 2.76
N LEU A 28 8.47 -12.67 2.86
CA LEU A 28 9.74 -12.48 3.58
C LEU A 28 9.56 -12.06 5.05
N GLY A 29 8.35 -11.68 5.45
CA GLY A 29 8.07 -11.17 6.79
C GLY A 29 8.64 -9.77 7.03
N ARG A 30 8.52 -9.26 8.26
CA ARG A 30 8.98 -7.90 8.63
C ARG A 30 10.50 -7.73 8.55
N ASN A 31 11.27 -8.79 8.80
CA ASN A 31 12.71 -8.68 8.98
C ASN A 31 13.51 -8.71 7.67
N ASN A 32 12.90 -8.25 6.57
CA ASN A 32 13.48 -8.28 5.24
C ASN A 32 14.23 -6.97 4.92
N PRO A 33 15.22 -6.98 4.00
CA PRO A 33 16.03 -5.81 3.70
C PRO A 33 15.23 -4.65 3.08
N TYR A 34 14.17 -4.96 2.33
CA TYR A 34 13.28 -3.94 1.77
C TYR A 34 12.53 -3.18 2.87
N ALA A 35 11.96 -3.87 3.85
CA ALA A 35 11.27 -3.27 4.99
C ALA A 35 12.21 -2.37 5.80
N ARG A 36 13.43 -2.85 6.10
CA ARG A 36 14.44 -2.04 6.80
C ARG A 36 14.90 -0.83 5.98
N PHE A 37 15.02 -0.98 4.66
CA PHE A 37 15.38 0.12 3.76
C PHE A 37 14.29 1.20 3.77
N VAL A 38 13.03 0.79 3.62
CA VAL A 38 11.90 1.72 3.57
C VAL A 38 11.69 2.40 4.92
N GLU A 39 11.85 1.69 6.05
CA GLU A 39 11.78 2.25 7.41
C GLU A 39 12.80 3.36 7.66
N LYS A 40 13.97 3.35 7.00
CA LYS A 40 14.97 4.44 7.13
C LYS A 40 14.50 5.77 6.56
N PHE A 41 13.51 5.77 5.67
CA PHE A 41 12.96 7.01 5.11
C PHE A 41 11.87 7.63 6.00
N TYR A 42 11.49 6.95 7.09
CA TYR A 42 10.51 7.45 8.04
C TYR A 42 11.19 8.12 9.23
N GLU A 43 11.01 9.43 9.35
CA GLU A 43 11.55 10.25 10.43
C GLU A 43 10.49 10.43 11.53
N HIS A 44 10.76 10.02 12.78
CA HIS A 44 9.74 10.15 13.84
C HIS A 44 9.46 11.60 14.25
N HIS A 45 10.46 12.48 14.09
CA HIS A 45 10.38 13.90 14.40
C HIS A 45 10.79 14.74 13.19
N PRO A 46 9.93 14.83 12.15
CA PRO A 46 10.27 15.54 10.92
C PRO A 46 10.37 17.05 11.20
N LYS A 47 11.57 17.61 11.06
CA LYS A 47 11.81 19.04 11.31
C LYS A 47 11.55 19.86 10.05
N ASP A 48 12.04 19.38 8.93
CA ASP A 48 11.99 20.11 7.67
C ASP A 48 10.84 19.66 6.77
N TRP A 49 10.50 20.51 5.79
CA TRP A 49 9.43 20.22 4.83
C TRP A 49 9.72 18.95 4.00
N TYR A 50 10.99 18.68 3.73
CA TYR A 50 11.42 17.46 3.06
C TYR A 50 11.09 16.21 3.89
N ASP A 51 11.41 16.20 5.19
CA ASP A 51 11.13 15.06 6.08
C ASP A 51 9.62 14.80 6.19
N LYS A 52 8.82 15.87 6.27
CA LYS A 52 7.35 15.77 6.28
C LYS A 52 6.83 15.15 5.00
N PHE A 53 7.37 15.55 3.85
CA PHE A 53 7.02 14.97 2.55
C PHE A 53 7.41 13.49 2.46
N MET A 54 8.63 13.14 2.87
CA MET A 54 9.11 11.76 2.85
C MET A 54 8.30 10.85 3.79
N ASN A 55 7.89 11.36 4.96
CA ASN A 55 6.98 10.63 5.85
C ASN A 55 5.61 10.40 5.23
N VAL A 56 5.04 11.41 4.57
CA VAL A 56 3.76 11.28 3.87
C VAL A 56 3.89 10.27 2.73
N PHE A 57 4.98 10.33 1.96
CA PHE A 57 5.29 9.37 0.92
C PHE A 57 5.44 7.94 1.49
N TYR A 58 6.15 7.77 2.60
CA TYR A 58 6.28 6.50 3.31
C TYR A 58 4.92 5.97 3.77
N ILE A 59 4.08 6.81 4.37
CA ILE A 59 2.75 6.40 4.85
C ILE A 59 1.87 5.94 3.68
N MET A 60 1.86 6.71 2.59
CA MET A 60 1.05 6.39 1.41
C MET A 60 1.51 5.11 0.71
N ASN A 61 2.82 4.89 0.57
CA ASN A 61 3.34 3.76 -0.20
C ASN A 61 3.54 2.49 0.64
N TYR A 62 3.92 2.60 1.92
CA TYR A 62 4.34 1.47 2.76
C TYR A 62 3.55 1.35 4.05
N GLY A 63 3.17 2.48 4.65
CA GLY A 63 2.64 2.54 6.02
C GLY A 63 1.33 1.79 6.24
N VAL A 64 0.44 1.66 5.24
CA VAL A 64 -0.81 0.88 5.40
C VAL A 64 -0.51 -0.62 5.41
N ALA A 65 0.26 -1.11 4.42
CA ALA A 65 0.63 -2.52 4.32
C ALA A 65 1.45 -2.98 5.55
N HIS A 66 2.39 -2.15 6.00
CA HIS A 66 3.20 -2.41 7.20
C HIS A 66 2.35 -2.49 8.47
N ARG A 67 1.48 -1.49 8.72
CA ARG A 67 0.61 -1.49 9.91
C ARG A 67 -0.38 -2.66 9.90
N ALA A 68 -0.93 -2.99 8.73
CA ALA A 68 -1.81 -4.15 8.58
C ALA A 68 -1.06 -5.46 8.89
N TYR A 69 0.16 -5.62 8.38
CA TYR A 69 0.99 -6.79 8.64
C TYR A 69 1.33 -6.92 10.13
N GLU A 70 1.87 -5.87 10.74
CA GLU A 70 2.18 -5.81 12.18
C GLU A 70 0.96 -6.18 13.02
N LYS A 71 -0.20 -5.57 12.74
CA LYS A 71 -1.44 -5.82 13.49
C LYS A 71 -1.87 -7.29 13.44
N VAL A 72 -1.79 -7.93 12.27
CA VAL A 72 -2.16 -9.35 12.13
C VAL A 72 -1.13 -10.26 12.76
N MET A 73 0.15 -9.99 12.54
CA MET A 73 1.23 -10.83 13.05
C MET A 73 1.36 -10.76 14.56
N THR A 74 1.19 -9.58 15.16
CA THR A 74 1.18 -9.42 16.63
C THR A 74 -0.02 -10.15 17.26
N LYS A 75 -1.17 -10.21 16.58
CA LYS A 75 -2.37 -10.86 17.11
C LYS A 75 -2.36 -12.39 16.96
N HIS A 76 -1.77 -12.92 15.89
CA HIS A 76 -1.94 -14.34 15.54
C HIS A 76 -0.63 -15.13 15.45
N GLY A 77 0.47 -14.47 15.12
CA GLY A 77 1.79 -15.08 14.99
C GLY A 77 1.88 -16.18 13.91
N GLY A 78 3.13 -16.49 13.53
CA GLY A 78 3.46 -17.64 12.68
C GLY A 78 2.63 -17.78 11.39
N ILE A 79 2.31 -19.02 11.04
CA ILE A 79 1.60 -19.37 9.80
C ILE A 79 0.14 -18.88 9.83
N LYS A 80 -0.52 -18.93 10.99
CA LYS A 80 -1.91 -18.46 11.15
C LYS A 80 -2.02 -16.95 10.87
N GLY A 81 -1.04 -16.17 11.31
CA GLY A 81 -0.92 -14.74 10.98
C GLY A 81 -0.73 -14.52 9.48
N LYS A 82 0.19 -15.25 8.83
CA LYS A 82 0.40 -15.16 7.38
C LYS A 82 -0.86 -15.50 6.57
N LEU A 83 -1.60 -16.55 6.94
CA LEU A 83 -2.85 -16.91 6.26
C LEU A 83 -3.93 -15.84 6.40
N ARG A 84 -4.09 -15.25 7.59
CA ARG A 84 -5.03 -14.14 7.78
C ARG A 84 -4.60 -12.89 7.02
N TYR A 85 -3.30 -12.62 6.96
CA TYR A 85 -2.77 -11.50 6.20
C TYR A 85 -2.95 -11.71 4.68
N LEU A 86 -2.73 -12.92 4.17
CA LEU A 86 -3.08 -13.29 2.80
C LEU A 86 -4.57 -13.07 2.52
N GLY A 87 -5.45 -13.44 3.46
CA GLY A 87 -6.88 -13.16 3.37
C GLY A 87 -7.19 -11.65 3.28
N LEU A 88 -6.49 -10.81 4.03
CA LEU A 88 -6.61 -9.35 3.90
C LEU A 88 -6.15 -8.84 2.54
N ILE A 89 -5.02 -9.33 2.03
CA ILE A 89 -4.54 -8.97 0.68
C ILE A 89 -5.58 -9.38 -0.36
N PHE A 90 -6.14 -10.59 -0.26
CA PHE A 90 -7.18 -11.07 -1.17
C PHE A 90 -8.42 -10.18 -1.15
N ILE A 91 -8.95 -9.83 0.03
CA ILE A 91 -10.10 -8.92 0.15
C ILE A 91 -9.78 -7.56 -0.48
N ALA A 92 -8.60 -6.99 -0.19
CA ALA A 92 -8.18 -5.72 -0.78
C ALA A 92 -8.11 -5.80 -2.32
N THR A 93 -7.63 -6.92 -2.85
CA THR A 93 -7.56 -7.17 -4.30
C THR A 93 -8.93 -7.19 -4.95
N VAL A 94 -9.88 -7.92 -4.34
CA VAL A 94 -11.27 -8.00 -4.82
C VAL A 94 -11.92 -6.62 -4.80
N VAL A 95 -11.74 -5.85 -3.74
CA VAL A 95 -12.27 -4.48 -3.65
C VAL A 95 -11.68 -3.59 -4.74
N LEU A 96 -10.37 -3.64 -4.96
CA LEU A 96 -9.71 -2.87 -6.02
C LEU A 96 -10.22 -3.26 -7.42
N ALA A 97 -10.42 -4.56 -7.67
CA ALA A 97 -10.97 -5.04 -8.93
C ALA A 97 -12.40 -4.53 -9.15
N ILE A 98 -13.25 -4.55 -8.12
CA ILE A 98 -14.61 -4.00 -8.19
C ILE A 98 -14.57 -2.50 -8.51
N VAL A 99 -13.76 -1.73 -7.79
CA VAL A 99 -13.62 -0.28 -8.02
C VAL A 99 -13.14 0.02 -9.44
N ALA A 100 -12.12 -0.70 -9.92
CA ALA A 100 -11.60 -0.54 -11.28
C ALA A 100 -12.67 -0.84 -12.34
N ASN A 101 -13.47 -1.89 -12.15
CA ASN A 101 -14.57 -2.22 -13.05
C ASN A 101 -15.68 -1.15 -13.04
N ILE A 102 -16.04 -0.62 -11.87
CA ILE A 102 -17.03 0.47 -11.76
C ILE A 102 -16.55 1.70 -12.52
N ILE A 103 -15.28 2.11 -12.33
CA ILE A 103 -14.70 3.27 -13.04
C ILE A 103 -14.75 3.05 -14.55
N ASN A 104 -14.35 1.86 -15.02
CA ASN A 104 -14.37 1.53 -16.44
C ASN A 104 -15.79 1.60 -17.04
N VAL A 105 -16.79 1.05 -16.34
CA VAL A 105 -18.20 1.13 -16.79
C VAL A 105 -18.69 2.58 -16.88
N ILE A 106 -18.30 3.44 -15.93
CA ILE A 106 -18.63 4.87 -15.96
C ILE A 106 -17.96 5.54 -17.16
N GLU A 107 -16.68 5.26 -17.41
CA GLU A 107 -15.92 5.83 -18.51
C GLU A 107 -16.51 5.46 -19.88
N ILE A 108 -16.87 4.17 -20.07
CA ILE A 108 -17.54 3.71 -21.29
C ILE A 108 -18.84 4.49 -21.51
N ARG A 109 -19.68 4.64 -20.48
CA ARG A 109 -20.97 5.36 -20.60
C ARG A 109 -20.84 6.85 -20.89
N LEU A 110 -19.73 7.48 -20.49
CA LEU A 110 -19.49 8.90 -20.74
C LEU A 110 -18.85 9.16 -22.11
N THR A 111 -18.30 8.13 -22.75
CA THR A 111 -17.58 8.22 -24.03
C THR A 111 -18.34 7.59 -25.21
N SER A 112 -19.38 6.81 -24.95
CA SER A 112 -20.38 6.32 -25.93
C SER A 112 -21.52 7.32 -26.14
#